data_AF-A0A8T5DIQ6-F1
#
_entry.id   AF-A0A8T5DIQ6-F1
#
_cell.length_a   1.000
_cell.length_b   1.000
_cell.length_c   1.000
_cell.angle_alpha   90.00
_cell.angle_beta   90.00
_cell.angle_gamma   90.00
#
_symmetry.space_group_name_H-M   'P 1'
#
loop_
_entity.id
_entity.type
_entity.pdbx_description
1 polymer ?
#
loop_
_entity_poly.entity_id
_entity_poly.type
_entity_poly.pdbx_seq_one_letter_code
_entity_poly.pdbx_strand_id
1 'polypeptide(L)'
;MSSGYSANCAWTMSWENIKKIVPKEVKELEELVSPHNITIDDICRVYEYEMFEDLCEEYEGDCDDFTDSIKKLFTSIQDNFKKVTNLEITPGYHYIEDEGDIYDDIDGGYFIVEGVTEFTTAGKKYQNDIQKSFWVGWG
;
A
#
# COMPACT_ATOMS: atom_id res chain seq x y z
N MET A 1 -23.78 18.20 1.47
CA MET A 1 -22.75 18.09 0.42
C MET A 1 -23.14 16.87 -0.41
N SER A 2 -23.18 16.95 -1.74
CA SER A 2 -23.46 15.74 -2.54
C SER A 2 -22.19 14.91 -2.54
N SER A 3 -22.22 13.75 -1.90
CA SER A 3 -21.17 12.75 -2.08
C SER A 3 -21.17 12.30 -3.53
N GLY A 4 -20.00 12.37 -4.16
CA GLY A 4 -19.79 11.99 -5.55
C GLY A 4 -19.02 10.68 -5.63
N TYR A 5 -19.23 9.95 -6.72
CA TYR A 5 -18.39 8.82 -7.09
C TYR A 5 -17.39 9.26 -8.15
N SER A 6 -16.14 8.84 -8.02
CA SER A 6 -15.10 9.05 -9.02
C SER A 6 -14.54 7.73 -9.51
N ALA A 7 -14.42 7.58 -10.84
CA ALA A 7 -13.68 6.48 -11.43
C ALA A 7 -12.18 6.72 -11.27
N ASN A 8 -11.50 5.78 -10.62
CA ASN A 8 -10.06 5.78 -10.39
C ASN A 8 -9.37 4.77 -11.31
N CYS A 9 -8.13 5.08 -11.69
CA CYS A 9 -7.25 4.10 -12.31
C CYS A 9 -5.79 4.38 -11.97
N ALA A 10 -5.04 3.32 -11.70
CA ALA A 10 -3.61 3.43 -11.41
C ALA A 10 -2.86 2.19 -11.90
N TRP A 11 -1.54 2.35 -12.05
CA TRP A 11 -0.65 1.21 -12.10
C TRP A 11 -0.47 0.69 -10.68
N THR A 12 -0.68 -0.59 -10.46
CA THR A 12 -0.62 -1.21 -9.14
C THR A 12 0.34 -2.39 -9.12
N MET A 13 0.87 -2.69 -7.94
CA MET A 13 1.69 -3.87 -7.68
C MET A 13 1.20 -4.55 -6.40
N SER A 14 1.24 -5.88 -6.39
CA SER A 14 0.90 -6.66 -5.21
C SER A 14 1.99 -6.58 -4.14
N TRP A 15 1.60 -6.74 -2.88
CA TRP A 15 2.54 -6.85 -1.77
C TRP A 15 3.58 -7.97 -1.98
N GLU A 16 3.16 -9.09 -2.54
CA GLU A 16 4.05 -10.23 -2.86
C GLU A 16 5.12 -9.90 -3.90
N ASN A 17 4.87 -8.96 -4.81
CA ASN A 17 5.89 -8.50 -5.75
C ASN A 17 6.84 -7.50 -5.08
N ILE A 18 6.34 -6.62 -4.20
CA ILE A 18 7.18 -5.73 -3.40
C ILE A 18 8.13 -6.53 -2.50
N LYS A 19 7.65 -7.60 -1.86
CA LYS A 19 8.46 -8.56 -1.07
C LYS A 19 9.67 -9.09 -1.84
N LYS A 20 9.49 -9.41 -3.13
CA LYS A 20 10.58 -9.94 -3.96
C LYS A 20 11.64 -8.89 -4.28
N ILE A 21 11.26 -7.60 -4.30
CA ILE A 21 12.13 -6.48 -4.69
C ILE A 21 12.90 -5.95 -3.48
N VAL A 22 12.24 -5.80 -2.33
CA VAL A 22 12.82 -5.28 -1.08
C VAL A 22 12.58 -6.23 0.11
N PRO A 23 13.13 -7.47 0.06
CA PRO A 23 12.80 -8.51 1.03
C PRO A 23 13.26 -8.21 2.45
N LYS A 24 14.32 -7.42 2.62
CA LYS A 24 14.91 -7.15 3.94
C LYS A 24 13.99 -6.27 4.78
N GLU A 25 13.59 -5.13 4.23
CA GLU A 25 12.75 -4.15 4.91
C GLU A 25 11.33 -4.68 5.11
N VAL A 26 10.79 -5.42 4.14
CA VAL A 26 9.49 -6.07 4.29
C VAL A 26 9.51 -7.10 5.42
N LYS A 27 10.58 -7.89 5.52
CA LYS A 27 10.71 -8.85 6.62
C LYS A 27 10.74 -8.15 7.99
N GLU A 28 11.47 -7.04 8.11
CA GLU A 28 11.53 -6.25 9.35
C GLU A 28 10.14 -5.71 9.73
N LEU A 29 9.35 -5.24 8.75
CA LEU A 29 7.97 -4.81 8.97
C LEU A 29 7.07 -5.99 9.41
N GLU A 30 7.11 -7.12 8.70
CA GLU A 30 6.32 -8.30 9.04
C GLU A 30 6.66 -8.83 10.44
N GLU A 31 7.93 -8.85 10.84
CA GLU A 31 8.36 -9.25 12.18
C GLU A 31 7.84 -8.29 13.28
N LEU A 32 7.74 -6.99 12.98
CA LEU A 32 7.19 -6.00 13.91
C LEU A 32 5.67 -6.17 14.11
N VAL A 33 4.92 -6.44 13.05
CA VAL A 33 3.45 -6.40 13.07
C VAL A 33 2.78 -7.75 13.31
N SER A 34 3.44 -8.86 12.96
CA SER A 34 2.90 -10.23 13.12
C SER A 34 2.49 -10.57 14.57
N PRO A 35 3.22 -10.17 15.63
CA PRO A 35 2.82 -10.44 17.02
C PRO A 35 1.50 -9.79 17.43
N HIS A 36 1.04 -8.79 16.67
CA HIS A 36 -0.14 -7.99 16.96
C HIS A 36 -1.30 -8.27 15.98
N ASN A 37 -1.20 -9.36 15.19
CA ASN A 37 -2.20 -9.72 14.17
C ASN A 37 -2.51 -8.63 13.13
N ILE A 38 -1.61 -7.65 12.97
CA ILE A 38 -1.77 -6.56 12.01
C ILE A 38 -1.34 -7.06 10.63
N THR A 39 -2.23 -6.90 9.65
CA THR A 39 -1.98 -7.28 8.26
C THR A 39 -1.45 -6.10 7.44
N ILE A 40 -0.99 -6.37 6.22
CA ILE A 40 -0.63 -5.30 5.29
C ILE A 40 -1.84 -4.45 4.88
N ASP A 41 -3.03 -5.05 4.83
CA ASP A 41 -4.26 -4.36 4.50
C ASP A 41 -4.63 -3.36 5.60
N ASP A 42 -4.43 -3.73 6.88
CA ASP A 42 -4.62 -2.82 8.01
C ASP A 42 -3.66 -1.62 7.91
N ILE A 43 -2.39 -1.88 7.56
CA ILE A 43 -1.40 -0.81 7.35
C ILE A 43 -1.85 0.10 6.19
N CYS A 44 -2.22 -0.46 5.04
CA CYS A 44 -2.69 0.32 3.89
C CYS A 44 -3.93 1.16 4.26
N ARG A 45 -4.88 0.59 5.03
CA ARG A 45 -6.08 1.28 5.51
C ARG A 45 -5.73 2.50 6.34
N VAL A 46 -4.85 2.35 7.34
CA VAL A 46 -4.49 3.48 8.21
C VAL A 46 -3.62 4.52 7.50
N TYR A 47 -2.90 4.13 6.44
CA TYR A 47 -2.19 5.07 5.56
C TYR A 47 -3.16 5.90 4.71
N GLU A 48 -4.17 5.27 4.11
CA GLU A 48 -5.18 5.95 3.28
C GLU A 48 -5.99 6.96 4.09
N TYR A 49 -6.46 6.55 5.28
CA TYR A 49 -7.33 7.38 6.12
C TYR A 49 -6.57 8.21 7.18
N GLU A 50 -5.24 8.11 7.23
CA GLU A 50 -4.39 8.73 8.26
C GLU A 50 -4.74 8.32 9.72
N MET A 51 -5.32 7.14 9.92
CA MET A 51 -5.84 6.63 11.21
C MET A 51 -4.89 5.65 11.91
N PHE A 52 -3.62 6.03 12.11
CA PHE A 52 -2.61 5.12 12.69
C PHE A 52 -2.91 4.62 14.11
N GLU A 53 -3.72 5.36 14.87
CA GLU A 53 -4.15 4.98 16.22
C GLU A 53 -4.96 3.68 16.22
N ASP A 54 -5.63 3.34 15.12
CA ASP A 54 -6.41 2.11 14.97
C ASP A 54 -5.52 0.85 15.02
N LEU A 55 -4.22 0.96 14.73
CA LEU A 55 -3.27 -0.15 14.88
C LEU A 55 -2.96 -0.48 16.35
N CYS A 56 -3.35 0.40 17.28
CA CYS A 56 -3.01 0.26 18.69
C CYS A 56 -4.15 -0.31 19.54
N GLU A 57 -5.31 -0.66 18.96
CA GLU A 57 -6.46 -1.18 19.74
C GLU A 57 -6.10 -2.40 20.61
N GLU A 58 -5.18 -3.26 20.11
CA GLU A 58 -4.69 -4.45 20.82
C GLU A 58 -3.23 -4.32 21.31
N TYR A 59 -2.62 -3.13 21.18
CA TYR A 59 -1.23 -2.90 21.55
C TYR A 59 -1.11 -2.41 22.99
N GLU A 60 -0.58 -3.25 23.90
CA GLU A 60 -0.41 -2.91 25.32
C GLU A 60 0.80 -1.98 25.62
N GLY A 61 1.60 -1.63 24.60
CA GLY A 61 2.80 -0.82 24.74
C GLY A 61 2.60 0.67 24.44
N ASP A 62 3.71 1.38 24.21
CA ASP A 62 3.70 2.78 23.76
C ASP A 62 3.28 2.88 22.28
N CYS A 63 2.03 3.27 22.05
CA CYS A 63 1.42 3.37 20.73
C CYS A 63 2.16 4.36 19.81
N ASP A 64 2.66 5.47 20.36
CA ASP A 64 3.38 6.48 19.57
C ASP A 64 4.66 5.86 19.00
N ASP A 65 5.45 5.19 19.84
CA ASP A 65 6.69 4.51 19.42
C ASP A 65 6.42 3.38 18.42
N PHE A 66 5.31 2.65 18.57
CA PHE A 66 4.94 1.55 17.69
C PHE A 66 4.55 2.06 16.29
N THR A 67 3.63 3.03 16.22
CA THR A 67 3.18 3.61 14.95
C THR A 67 4.31 4.35 14.24
N ASP A 68 5.20 5.02 14.98
CA ASP A 68 6.43 5.61 14.45
C ASP A 68 7.37 4.58 13.83
N SER A 69 7.50 3.41 14.48
CA SER A 69 8.33 2.31 13.98
C SER A 69 7.78 1.76 12.67
N ILE A 70 6.46 1.57 12.57
CA ILE A 70 5.78 1.17 11.34
C ILE A 70 6.02 2.22 10.24
N LYS A 71 5.80 3.51 10.53
CA LYS A 71 6.02 4.60 9.57
C LYS A 71 7.45 4.61 9.04
N LYS A 72 8.45 4.49 9.93
CA LYS A 72 9.87 4.46 9.56
C LYS A 72 10.22 3.26 8.69
N LEU A 73 9.74 2.06 9.03
CA LEU A 73 9.97 0.86 8.23
C LEU A 73 9.30 0.96 6.86
N PHE A 74 8.09 1.48 6.80
CA PHE A 74 7.39 1.66 5.56
C PHE A 74 8.05 2.71 4.65
N THR A 75 8.49 3.84 5.20
CA THR A 75 9.33 4.80 4.45
C THR A 75 10.62 4.16 3.94
N SER A 76 11.27 3.30 4.75
CA SER A 76 12.45 2.54 4.32
C SER A 76 12.14 1.59 3.14
N ILE A 77 10.96 0.97 3.13
CA ILE A 77 10.49 0.15 2.01
C ILE A 77 10.33 1.01 0.75
N GLN A 78 9.67 2.17 0.85
CA GLN A 78 9.49 3.09 -0.28
C GLN A 78 10.83 3.58 -0.84
N ASP A 79 11.75 4.00 0.03
CA ASP A 79 13.07 4.51 -0.35
C ASP A 79 13.92 3.42 -1.04
N ASN A 80 13.96 2.22 -0.47
CA ASN A 80 14.72 1.12 -1.05
C ASN A 80 14.08 0.60 -2.33
N PHE A 81 12.75 0.57 -2.41
CA PHE A 81 12.04 0.23 -3.64
C PHE A 81 12.42 1.21 -4.76
N LYS A 82 12.40 2.52 -4.48
CA LYS A 82 12.83 3.57 -5.41
C LYS A 82 14.28 3.42 -5.81
N LYS A 83 15.17 3.12 -4.87
CA LYS A 83 16.59 2.90 -5.16
C LYS A 83 16.84 1.69 -6.07
N VAL A 84 16.09 0.60 -5.90
CA VAL A 84 16.25 -0.66 -6.66
C VAL A 84 15.56 -0.60 -8.03
N THR A 85 14.41 0.05 -8.09
CA THR A 85 13.54 0.01 -9.28
C THR A 85 13.54 1.30 -10.08
N ASN A 86 13.89 2.44 -9.47
CA ASN A 86 13.65 3.78 -10.00
C ASN A 86 12.15 4.08 -10.27
N LEU A 87 11.27 3.42 -9.51
CA LEU A 87 9.82 3.65 -9.44
C LEU A 87 9.44 3.99 -8.00
N GLU A 88 8.29 4.60 -7.78
CA GLU A 88 7.82 4.96 -6.42
C GLU A 88 6.56 4.16 -6.11
N ILE A 89 6.33 3.90 -4.82
CA ILE A 89 5.12 3.21 -4.37
C ILE A 89 4.39 4.00 -3.29
N THR A 90 3.08 4.06 -3.41
CA THR A 90 2.17 4.69 -2.46
C THR A 90 1.10 3.67 -2.06
N PRO A 91 0.91 3.38 -0.77
CA PRO A 91 -0.16 2.50 -0.32
C PRO A 91 -1.51 3.19 -0.55
N GLY A 92 -2.52 2.39 -0.89
CA GLY A 92 -3.91 2.79 -0.89
C GLY A 92 -4.78 1.66 -0.36
N TYR A 93 -6.00 1.99 0.00
CA TYR A 93 -6.99 1.03 0.47
C TYR A 93 -8.31 1.23 -0.27
N HIS A 94 -8.97 0.14 -0.62
CA HIS A 94 -10.30 0.17 -1.24
C HIS A 94 -11.14 -0.95 -0.65
N TYR A 95 -12.38 -0.66 -0.27
CA TYR A 95 -13.29 -1.66 0.28
C TYR A 95 -14.56 -1.73 -0.56
N ILE A 96 -14.71 -2.83 -1.30
CA ILE A 96 -15.78 -2.95 -2.31
C ILE A 96 -17.18 -2.85 -1.68
N GLU A 97 -17.37 -3.40 -0.47
CA GLU A 97 -18.71 -3.45 0.13
C GLU A 97 -19.27 -2.06 0.48
N ASP A 98 -18.41 -1.12 0.88
CA ASP A 98 -18.84 0.23 1.28
C ASP A 98 -18.68 1.27 0.17
N GLU A 99 -17.62 1.18 -0.63
CA GLU A 99 -17.22 2.24 -1.56
C GLU A 99 -17.24 1.80 -3.04
N GLY A 100 -17.39 0.50 -3.29
CA GLY A 100 -17.10 -0.08 -4.59
C GLY A 100 -18.29 -0.31 -5.51
N ASP A 101 -17.96 -0.72 -6.74
CA ASP A 101 -18.89 -1.27 -7.71
C ASP A 101 -18.51 -2.71 -8.09
N ILE A 102 -19.41 -3.39 -8.81
CA ILE A 102 -19.22 -4.80 -9.20
C ILE A 102 -18.07 -5.03 -10.20
N TYR A 103 -17.43 -3.97 -10.68
CA TYR A 103 -16.35 -3.99 -11.67
C TYR A 103 -15.01 -3.52 -11.13
N ASP A 104 -14.89 -3.33 -9.81
CA ASP A 104 -13.62 -2.95 -9.18
C ASP A 104 -12.59 -4.09 -9.24
N ASP A 105 -11.36 -3.75 -9.63
CA ASP A 105 -10.23 -4.69 -9.69
C ASP A 105 -9.51 -4.85 -8.35
N ILE A 106 -9.85 -4.02 -7.36
CA ILE A 106 -9.14 -3.91 -6.08
C ILE A 106 -10.13 -4.19 -4.95
N ASP A 107 -9.71 -4.95 -3.95
CA ASP A 107 -10.41 -5.13 -2.68
C ASP A 107 -9.34 -5.34 -1.60
N GLY A 108 -9.29 -4.46 -0.61
CA GLY A 108 -8.24 -4.38 0.40
C GLY A 108 -7.08 -3.45 0.06
N GLY A 109 -5.90 -3.74 0.62
CA GLY A 109 -4.69 -2.92 0.46
C GLY A 109 -4.04 -3.10 -0.92
N TYR A 110 -3.66 -1.99 -1.55
CA TYR A 110 -2.96 -1.97 -2.82
C TYR A 110 -1.80 -0.97 -2.81
N PHE A 111 -0.90 -1.09 -3.78
CA PHE A 111 0.24 -0.18 -3.92
C PHE A 111 0.23 0.43 -5.31
N ILE A 112 -0.02 1.73 -5.37
CA ILE A 112 0.12 2.53 -6.59
C ILE A 112 1.59 2.60 -6.95
N VAL A 113 1.94 2.28 -8.20
CA VAL A 113 3.30 2.38 -8.72
C VAL A 113 3.40 3.61 -9.61
N GLU A 114 4.18 4.58 -9.17
CA GLU A 114 4.44 5.81 -9.91
C GLU A 114 5.71 5.70 -10.76
N GLY A 115 5.83 6.57 -11.77
CA GLY A 115 6.97 6.55 -12.71
C GLY A 115 6.87 5.47 -13.79
N VAL A 116 5.76 4.74 -13.85
CA VAL A 116 5.44 3.78 -14.90
C VAL A 116 5.03 4.55 -16.16
N THR A 117 5.97 4.67 -17.10
CA THR A 117 5.69 5.10 -18.47
C THR A 117 6.33 4.10 -19.41
N GLU A 118 5.68 3.79 -20.54
CA GLU A 118 6.18 2.84 -21.53
C GLU A 118 7.58 3.19 -22.09
N PHE A 119 8.09 4.39 -21.80
CA PHE A 119 9.39 4.89 -22.22
C PHE A 119 10.51 4.72 -21.18
N THR A 120 10.22 4.44 -19.90
CA THR A 120 11.28 4.20 -18.91
C THR A 120 11.79 2.76 -18.96
N THR A 121 13.10 2.59 -18.79
CA THR A 121 13.72 1.25 -18.68
C THR A 121 13.15 0.47 -17.49
N ALA A 122 12.82 1.18 -16.40
CA ALA A 122 12.23 0.60 -15.20
C ALA A 122 10.82 0.03 -15.46
N GLY A 123 9.93 0.80 -16.10
CA GLY A 123 8.58 0.35 -16.44
C GLY A 123 8.60 -0.91 -17.31
N LYS A 124 9.48 -0.96 -18.31
CA LYS A 124 9.66 -2.17 -19.15
C LYS A 124 10.18 -3.37 -18.38
N LYS A 125 11.07 -3.16 -17.41
CA LYS A 125 11.68 -4.25 -16.62
C LYS A 125 10.65 -4.95 -15.73
N TYR A 126 9.75 -4.20 -15.11
CA TYR A 126 8.77 -4.72 -14.15
C TYR A 126 7.34 -4.84 -14.72
N GLN A 127 7.19 -4.79 -16.04
CA GLN A 127 5.88 -4.78 -16.72
C GLN A 127 5.00 -6.01 -16.42
N ASN A 128 5.59 -7.14 -16.00
CA ASN A 128 4.84 -8.35 -15.65
C ASN A 128 4.41 -8.36 -14.17
N ASP A 129 4.99 -7.47 -13.36
CA ASP A 129 4.71 -7.35 -11.93
C ASP A 129 3.79 -6.18 -11.61
N ILE A 130 3.55 -5.30 -12.60
CA ILE A 130 2.72 -4.11 -12.55
C ILE A 130 1.50 -4.32 -13.45
N GLN A 131 0.31 -4.04 -12.93
CA GLN A 131 -0.94 -4.10 -13.71
C GLN A 131 -1.66 -2.76 -13.66
N LYS A 132 -2.55 -2.53 -14.62
CA LYS A 132 -3.46 -1.38 -14.57
C LYS A 132 -4.73 -1.83 -13.87
N SER A 133 -5.08 -1.17 -12.78
CA SER A 133 -6.29 -1.44 -11.99
C SER A 133 -7.26 -0.28 -12.10
N PHE A 134 -8.55 -0.60 -12.03
CA PHE A 134 -9.67 0.33 -12.02
C PHE A 134 -10.53 0.09 -10.78
N TRP A 135 -11.02 1.16 -10.17
CA TRP A 135 -11.97 1.08 -9.07
C TRP A 135 -12.79 2.37 -8.95
N VAL A 136 -13.92 2.33 -8.26
CA VAL A 136 -14.67 3.51 -7.86
C VAL A 136 -14.21 3.98 -6.48
N GLY A 137 -14.02 5.28 -6.30
CA GLY A 137 -13.77 5.89 -5.00
C GLY A 137 -14.89 6.86 -4.61
N TRP A 138 -15.06 7.06 -3.30
CA TRP A 138 -16.06 7.92 -2.70
C TRP A 138 -15.45 9.23 -2.16
N GLY A 139 -16.13 10.37 -2.32
CA GLY A 139 -15.67 11.69 -1.84
C GLY A 139 -16.75 12.76 -1.74
#